data_AF-A0A8H2X6S4-F1
#
_entry.id   AF-A0A8H2X6S4-F1
#
_cell.length_a   1.000
_cell.length_b   1.000
_cell.length_c   1.000
_cell.angle_alpha   90.00
_cell.angle_beta   90.00
_cell.angle_gamma   90.00
#
_symmetry.space_group_name_H-M   'P 1'
#
loop_
_entity.id
_entity.type
_entity.pdbx_description
1 polymer ?
#
loop_
_entity_poly.entity_id
_entity_poly.type
_entity_poly.pdbx_seq_one_letter_code
_entity_poly.pdbx_strand_id
1 'polypeptide(L)'
;MDAHDYPRCAARGYDPANIRILADGDQFGPTNYPTRENIMDSLKWLVASAVPGDYRFFHFSGHGVRRDSEKGKGKESRKVNEGQKPAPRDTERRWMPGVSAKSRLSSQNIPVKELVYYNEALVAQMSGGIHSEGTQGPPYLIHDSELNAHFAKLPPGSNLTVSPNFKSVLYLMNSRE
;
A
#
# COMPACT_ATOMS: atom_id res chain seq x y z
N MET A 1 -0.43 6.51 17.06
CA MET A 1 -0.70 7.83 16.44
C MET A 1 0.57 8.41 15.85
N ASP A 2 0.68 8.59 14.53
CA ASP A 2 1.57 9.64 14.04
C ASP A 2 0.74 10.94 14.01
N ALA A 3 0.93 11.77 15.04
CA ALA A 3 0.12 12.94 15.33
C ALA A 3 0.21 14.08 14.27
N HIS A 4 0.88 13.84 13.15
CA HIS A 4 1.22 14.84 12.15
C HIS A 4 0.33 14.86 10.90
N ASP A 5 -0.46 13.82 10.62
CA ASP A 5 -1.24 13.76 9.37
C ASP A 5 -2.71 14.21 9.51
N TYR A 6 -3.32 14.10 10.70
CA TYR A 6 -4.67 14.63 10.93
C TYR A 6 -4.77 16.16 10.68
N PRO A 7 -3.84 17.00 11.20
CA PRO A 7 -3.84 18.43 10.89
C PRO A 7 -3.55 18.72 9.42
N ARG A 8 -2.81 17.84 8.74
CA ARG A 8 -2.42 18.01 7.33
C ARG A 8 -3.59 17.77 6.37
N CYS A 9 -4.54 16.92 6.74
CA CYS A 9 -5.76 16.67 5.96
C CYS A 9 -6.75 17.84 6.08
N ALA A 10 -6.98 18.33 7.29
CA ALA A 10 -7.79 19.53 7.53
C ALA A 10 -7.18 20.77 6.85
N ALA A 11 -5.86 20.91 6.88
CA ALA A 11 -5.15 21.99 6.18
C ALA A 11 -5.24 21.92 4.64
N ARG A 12 -5.67 20.78 4.07
CA ARG A 12 -5.88 20.58 2.63
C ARG A 12 -7.34 20.74 2.20
N GLY A 13 -8.23 21.18 3.09
CA GLY A 13 -9.61 21.52 2.75
C GLY A 13 -10.58 20.34 2.71
N TYR A 14 -10.19 19.16 3.18
CA TYR A 14 -11.11 18.02 3.29
C TYR A 14 -12.07 18.24 4.47
N ASP A 15 -13.38 18.17 4.21
CA ASP A 15 -14.39 18.13 5.27
C ASP A 15 -14.16 16.90 6.16
N PRO A 16 -14.03 17.06 7.50
CA PRO A 16 -13.92 15.94 8.43
C PRO A 16 -14.99 14.84 8.24
N ALA A 17 -16.20 15.19 7.81
CA ALA A 17 -17.27 14.23 7.51
C ALA A 17 -16.94 13.30 6.33
N ASN A 18 -16.03 13.72 5.45
CA ASN A 18 -15.55 12.94 4.31
C ASN A 18 -14.18 12.29 4.55
N ILE A 19 -13.83 12.05 5.82
CA ILE A 19 -12.59 11.38 6.22
C ILE A 19 -12.94 10.14 7.05
N ARG A 20 -12.40 8.98 6.66
CA ARG A 20 -12.39 7.75 7.48
C ARG A 20 -10.97 7.46 7.93
N ILE A 21 -10.83 7.19 9.23
CA ILE A 21 -9.55 6.87 9.87
C ILE A 21 -9.69 5.52 10.55
N LEU A 22 -8.77 4.60 10.22
CA LEU A 22 -8.63 3.33 10.92
C LEU A 22 -7.26 3.30 11.61
N ALA A 23 -7.26 3.07 12.92
CA ALA A 23 -6.06 3.10 13.75
C ALA A 23 -6.20 2.19 14.98
N ASP A 24 -5.06 1.68 15.45
CA ASP A 24 -4.94 0.97 16.71
C ASP A 24 -4.77 1.98 17.86
N GLY A 25 -5.80 2.11 18.69
CA GLY A 25 -5.74 2.95 19.88
C GLY A 25 -7.02 2.92 20.69
N ASP A 26 -6.89 3.05 22.01
CA ASP A 26 -8.00 2.88 22.97
C ASP A 26 -9.11 3.93 22.81
N GLN A 27 -8.81 5.05 22.13
CA GLN A 27 -9.77 6.12 21.85
C GLN A 27 -10.67 5.87 20.63
N PHE A 28 -10.50 4.74 19.92
CA PHE A 28 -11.22 4.44 18.69
C PHE A 28 -12.25 3.33 18.91
N GLY A 29 -13.46 3.50 18.35
CA GLY A 29 -14.51 2.48 18.41
C GLY A 29 -14.18 1.22 17.59
N PRO A 30 -14.93 0.11 17.75
CA PRO A 30 -14.67 -1.16 17.07
C PRO A 30 -14.62 -1.05 15.52
N THR A 31 -15.39 -0.14 14.95
CA THR A 31 -15.44 0.13 13.50
C THR A 31 -14.25 0.93 12.97
N ASN A 32 -13.46 1.53 13.87
CA ASN A 32 -12.25 2.28 13.54
C ASN A 32 -10.98 1.44 13.71
N TYR A 33 -11.10 0.19 14.16
CA TYR A 33 -9.94 -0.69 14.27
C TYR A 33 -9.50 -1.18 12.88
N PRO A 34 -8.20 -1.24 12.55
CA PRO A 34 -7.73 -1.55 11.20
C PRO A 34 -7.76 -3.06 10.89
N THR A 35 -8.90 -3.71 11.12
CA THR A 35 -9.15 -5.09 10.71
C THR A 35 -9.33 -5.18 9.20
N ARG A 36 -9.15 -6.38 8.62
CA ARG A 36 -9.35 -6.57 7.18
C ARG A 36 -10.74 -6.12 6.75
N GLU A 37 -11.77 -6.48 7.51
CA GLU A 37 -13.17 -6.13 7.24
C GLU A 37 -13.36 -4.61 7.18
N ASN A 38 -12.91 -3.88 8.21
CA ASN A 38 -13.06 -2.43 8.28
C ASN A 38 -12.28 -1.71 7.16
N ILE A 39 -11.10 -2.21 6.81
CA ILE A 39 -10.30 -1.67 5.69
C ILE A 39 -11.03 -1.86 4.36
N MET A 40 -11.52 -3.07 4.09
CA MET A 40 -12.23 -3.38 2.85
C MET A 40 -13.53 -2.58 2.74
N ASP A 41 -14.25 -2.38 3.84
CA ASP A 41 -15.46 -1.56 3.87
C ASP A 41 -15.16 -0.07 3.70
N SER A 42 -14.04 0.41 4.23
CA SER A 42 -13.58 1.77 3.99
C SER A 42 -13.15 1.98 2.53
N LEU A 43 -12.51 1.00 1.89
CA LEU A 43 -12.19 1.05 0.46
C LEU A 43 -13.45 1.10 -0.41
N LYS A 44 -14.47 0.29 -0.09
CA LYS A 44 -15.78 0.36 -0.76
C LYS A 44 -16.39 1.75 -0.63
N TRP A 45 -16.38 2.32 0.57
CA TRP A 45 -16.87 3.68 0.81
C TRP A 45 -16.08 4.74 0.03
N LEU A 46 -14.75 4.62 -0.03
CA LEU A 46 -13.88 5.59 -0.70
C LEU A 46 -14.21 5.72 -2.20
N VAL A 47 -14.48 4.59 -2.85
CA VAL A 47 -14.80 4.56 -4.29
C VAL A 47 -16.29 4.70 -4.58
N ALA A 48 -17.14 4.52 -3.57
CA ALA A 48 -18.58 4.68 -3.72
C ALA A 48 -18.94 6.13 -4.02
N SER A 49 -19.92 6.32 -4.92
CA SER A 49 -20.45 7.64 -5.28
C SER A 49 -19.41 8.64 -5.78
N ALA A 50 -18.29 8.15 -6.32
CA ALA A 50 -17.31 8.96 -7.00
C ALA A 50 -17.82 9.37 -8.38
N VAL A 51 -17.54 10.62 -8.76
CA VAL A 51 -17.82 11.17 -10.09
C VAL A 51 -16.53 11.60 -10.79
N PRO A 52 -16.51 11.71 -12.13
CA PRO A 52 -15.36 12.25 -12.84
C PRO A 52 -14.93 13.62 -12.28
N GLY A 53 -13.62 13.85 -12.13
CA GLY A 53 -13.06 15.08 -11.56
C GLY A 53 -12.82 15.03 -10.05
N ASP A 54 -13.46 14.09 -9.34
CA ASP A 54 -13.30 13.95 -7.89
C ASP A 54 -11.86 13.63 -7.46
N TYR A 55 -11.48 14.17 -6.30
CA TYR A 55 -10.21 13.87 -5.64
C TYR A 55 -10.42 12.83 -4.52
N ARG A 56 -9.60 11.78 -4.56
CA ARG A 56 -9.58 10.69 -3.60
C ARG A 56 -8.18 10.55 -3.03
N PHE A 57 -8.12 10.24 -1.74
CA PHE A 57 -6.85 10.03 -1.07
C PHE A 57 -6.90 8.76 -0.24
N PHE A 58 -5.87 7.96 -0.37
CA PHE A 58 -5.63 6.77 0.44
C PHE A 58 -4.21 6.85 0.99
N HIS A 59 -4.09 6.82 2.31
CA HIS A 59 -2.82 6.70 2.99
C HIS A 59 -2.82 5.44 3.80
N PHE A 60 -1.81 4.61 3.60
CA PHE A 60 -1.55 3.47 4.45
C PHE A 60 -0.18 3.62 5.06
N SER A 61 -0.19 3.71 6.37
CA SER A 61 0.92 3.41 7.22
C SER A 61 0.64 1.99 7.74
N GLY A 62 1.53 1.03 7.46
CA GLY A 62 1.58 -0.20 8.26
C GLY A 62 2.62 -1.18 7.79
N HIS A 63 2.54 -2.40 8.32
CA HIS A 63 3.36 -3.50 7.81
C HIS A 63 2.84 -3.95 6.45
N GLY A 64 3.73 -3.93 5.46
CA GLY A 64 3.56 -4.64 4.19
C GLY A 64 4.36 -5.93 4.21
N VAL A 65 3.85 -6.97 3.57
CA VAL A 65 4.56 -8.23 3.37
C VAL A 65 4.74 -8.52 1.89
N ARG A 66 5.87 -9.13 1.58
CA ARG A 66 6.18 -9.72 0.28
C ARG A 66 5.90 -11.22 0.34
N ARG A 67 5.12 -11.73 -0.59
CA ARG A 67 4.83 -13.16 -0.76
C ARG A 67 5.33 -13.63 -2.11
N ASP A 68 6.11 -14.70 -2.12
CA ASP A 68 6.57 -15.28 -3.37
C ASP A 68 5.38 -15.74 -4.22
N SER A 69 5.50 -15.57 -5.53
CA SER A 69 4.48 -15.96 -6.49
C SER A 69 5.08 -16.71 -7.67
N GLU A 70 4.22 -17.36 -8.45
CA GLU A 70 4.62 -18.03 -9.68
C GLU A 70 4.87 -17.00 -10.80
N LYS A 71 5.64 -17.42 -11.81
CA LYS A 71 5.88 -16.63 -13.01
C LYS A 71 4.57 -16.19 -13.66
N GLY A 72 4.44 -14.89 -13.90
CA GLY A 72 3.26 -14.28 -14.54
C GLY A 72 2.08 -13.99 -13.60
N LYS A 73 2.20 -14.30 -12.31
CA LYS A 73 1.13 -14.03 -11.31
C LYS A 73 1.45 -12.89 -10.34
N GLY A 74 2.51 -12.12 -10.60
CA GLY A 74 2.94 -11.04 -9.72
C GLY A 74 4.01 -10.14 -10.34
N LYS A 75 4.61 -9.31 -9.49
CA LYS A 75 5.68 -8.37 -9.85
C LYS A 75 6.99 -9.12 -10.01
N GLU A 76 7.82 -8.64 -10.92
CA GLU A 76 9.16 -9.19 -11.17
C GLU A 76 10.21 -8.46 -10.33
N SER A 77 11.14 -9.21 -9.76
CA SER A 77 12.28 -8.67 -9.00
C SER A 77 13.51 -9.51 -9.29
N ARG A 78 14.70 -8.91 -9.14
CA ARG A 78 15.93 -9.67 -9.04
C ARG A 78 15.96 -10.42 -7.71
N LYS A 79 16.46 -11.65 -7.71
CA LYS A 79 16.78 -12.41 -6.51
C LYS A 79 17.88 -11.67 -5.72
N VAL A 80 17.59 -11.32 -4.48
CA VAL A 80 18.60 -10.76 -3.56
C VAL A 80 19.20 -11.94 -2.79
N ASN A 81 20.53 -12.09 -2.85
CA ASN A 81 21.20 -13.16 -2.14
C ASN A 81 21.21 -12.87 -0.63
N GLU A 82 20.96 -13.90 0.18
CA GLU A 82 21.02 -13.82 1.64
C GLU A 82 22.41 -13.33 2.08
N GLY A 83 22.45 -12.25 2.88
CA GLY A 83 23.70 -11.59 3.31
C GLY A 83 24.07 -10.33 2.51
N GLN A 84 23.45 -10.11 1.34
CA GLN A 84 23.55 -8.85 0.62
C GLN A 84 22.61 -7.83 1.26
N LYS A 85 23.06 -7.13 2.31
CA LYS A 85 22.27 -6.03 2.89
C LYS A 85 22.08 -4.96 1.81
N PRO A 86 20.84 -4.58 1.45
CA PRO A 86 20.64 -3.42 0.58
C PRO A 86 21.24 -2.22 1.32
N ALA A 87 22.33 -1.68 0.78
CA ALA A 87 22.88 -0.47 1.36
C ALA A 87 21.88 0.66 1.07
N PRO A 88 21.56 1.51 2.06
CA PRO A 88 20.56 2.57 1.92
C PRO A 88 20.94 3.66 0.89
N ARG A 89 22.14 3.56 0.30
CA ARG A 89 22.59 4.38 -0.83
C ARG A 89 22.43 3.58 -2.11
N ASP A 90 22.22 4.27 -3.24
CA ASP A 90 22.32 3.70 -4.60
C ASP A 90 23.74 3.14 -4.82
N THR A 91 23.98 1.95 -4.28
CA THR A 91 25.28 1.28 -4.17
C THR A 91 25.48 0.27 -5.26
N GLU A 92 24.43 -0.03 -6.05
CA GLU A 92 24.54 -0.86 -7.25
C GLU A 92 25.60 -0.28 -8.21
N ARG A 93 25.81 1.05 -8.18
CA ARG A 93 26.85 1.75 -8.96
C ARG A 93 28.29 1.50 -8.53
N ARG A 94 28.53 1.08 -7.28
CA ARG A 94 29.91 0.92 -6.75
C ARG A 94 30.72 -0.12 -7.53
N TRP A 95 30.04 -1.06 -8.18
CA TRP A 95 30.65 -2.18 -8.88
C TRP A 95 30.42 -2.17 -10.40
N MET A 96 29.82 -1.12 -10.97
CA MET A 96 29.59 -1.02 -12.42
C MET A 96 30.69 -0.20 -13.11
N PRO A 97 31.56 -0.82 -13.94
CA PRO A 97 32.55 -0.09 -14.71
C PRO A 97 31.87 0.86 -15.71
N GLY A 98 32.29 2.13 -15.75
CA GLY A 98 31.84 3.10 -16.77
C GLY A 98 30.54 3.85 -16.47
N VAL A 99 29.89 3.64 -15.31
CA VAL A 99 28.68 4.39 -14.92
C VAL A 99 29.06 5.60 -14.05
N SER A 100 28.92 6.81 -14.60
CA SER A 100 29.04 8.05 -13.82
C SER A 100 28.06 8.05 -12.63
N ALA A 101 28.54 8.44 -11.45
CA ALA A 101 27.75 8.47 -10.22
C ALA A 101 26.50 9.38 -10.27
N LYS A 102 26.34 10.20 -11.32
CA LYS A 102 25.25 11.20 -11.45
C LYS A 102 24.16 10.88 -12.48
N SER A 103 24.30 9.84 -13.32
CA SER A 103 23.31 9.57 -14.38
C SER A 103 22.23 8.58 -13.93
N ARG A 104 20.94 8.93 -13.95
CA ARG A 104 19.87 7.95 -13.65
C ARG A 104 20.00 6.72 -14.58
N LEU A 105 19.92 5.52 -14.02
CA LEU A 105 19.85 4.30 -14.81
C LEU A 105 18.49 4.28 -15.52
N SER A 106 18.48 4.18 -16.84
CA SER A 106 17.25 4.10 -17.64
C SER A 106 16.71 2.68 -17.75
N SER A 107 17.60 1.68 -17.65
CA SER A 107 17.25 0.26 -17.76
C SER A 107 18.28 -0.61 -17.04
N GLN A 108 17.86 -1.74 -16.51
CA GLN A 108 18.73 -2.77 -15.95
C GLN A 108 18.46 -4.10 -16.67
N ASN A 109 19.51 -4.77 -17.14
CA ASN A 109 19.38 -6.11 -17.72
C ASN A 109 19.49 -7.16 -16.59
N ILE A 110 18.45 -7.96 -16.39
CA ILE A 110 18.37 -8.98 -15.35
C ILE A 110 18.27 -10.35 -16.03
N PRO A 111 19.22 -11.27 -15.80
CA PRO A 111 19.15 -12.62 -16.33
C PRO A 111 17.87 -13.34 -15.87
N VAL A 112 17.20 -14.07 -16.76
CA VAL A 112 15.93 -14.78 -16.45
C VAL A 112 16.07 -15.72 -15.25
N LYS A 113 17.24 -16.35 -15.06
CA LYS A 113 17.54 -17.23 -13.93
C LYS A 113 17.55 -16.52 -12.56
N GLU A 114 17.65 -15.20 -12.56
CA GLU A 114 17.66 -14.34 -11.37
C GLU A 114 16.29 -13.66 -11.15
N LEU A 115 15.33 -13.86 -12.06
CA LEU A 115 13.98 -13.33 -11.88
C LEU A 115 13.22 -14.15 -10.84
N VAL A 116 12.72 -13.45 -9.83
CA VAL A 116 11.76 -13.94 -8.85
C VAL A 116 10.48 -13.15 -9.00
N TYR A 117 9.36 -13.78 -8.69
CA TYR A 117 8.04 -13.18 -8.78
C TYR A 117 7.44 -13.07 -7.38
N TYR A 118 6.77 -11.98 -7.11
CA TYR A 118 6.17 -11.75 -5.80
C TYR A 118 4.91 -10.89 -5.87
N ASN A 119 4.06 -11.06 -4.88
CA ASN A 119 2.92 -10.22 -4.60
C ASN A 119 3.16 -9.44 -3.30
N GLU A 120 2.54 -8.27 -3.21
CA GLU A 120 2.58 -7.43 -2.02
C GLU A 120 1.22 -7.45 -1.36
N ALA A 121 1.21 -7.47 -0.03
CA ALA A 121 -0.03 -7.36 0.73
C ALA A 121 0.16 -6.44 1.93
N LEU A 122 -0.90 -5.71 2.27
CA LEU A 122 -1.00 -5.02 3.55
C LEU A 122 -1.32 -6.04 4.63
N VAL A 123 -0.73 -5.86 5.80
CA VAL A 123 -1.07 -6.63 7.00
C VAL A 123 -2.11 -5.84 7.78
N ALA A 124 -3.34 -6.32 7.79
CA ALA A 124 -4.39 -5.81 8.66
C ALA A 124 -4.25 -6.39 10.07
N GLN A 125 -4.88 -5.71 11.03
CA GLN A 125 -4.87 -6.17 12.40
C GLN A 125 -5.77 -7.40 12.56
N MET A 126 -5.27 -8.39 13.30
CA MET A 126 -5.97 -9.66 13.50
C MET A 126 -7.09 -9.48 14.51
N SER A 127 -8.35 -9.71 14.11
CA SER A 127 -9.44 -9.91 15.06
C SER A 127 -9.20 -11.25 15.77
N GLY A 128 -9.18 -11.26 17.11
CA GLY A 128 -8.82 -12.44 17.91
C GLY A 128 -9.66 -13.68 17.56
N GLY A 129 -9.11 -14.55 16.72
CA GLY A 129 -9.72 -15.78 16.27
C GLY A 129 -8.68 -16.69 15.61
N ILE A 130 -8.78 -18.00 15.84
CA ILE A 130 -8.00 -18.98 15.09
C ILE A 130 -8.64 -19.06 13.71
N HIS A 131 -7.91 -18.67 12.69
CA HIS A 131 -8.37 -18.79 11.31
C HIS A 131 -7.48 -19.77 10.55
N SER A 132 -8.12 -20.73 9.88
CA SER A 132 -7.45 -21.64 8.97
C SER A 132 -6.87 -20.86 7.77
N GLU A 133 -5.64 -21.20 7.36
CA GLU A 133 -5.10 -20.71 6.09
C GLU A 133 -5.98 -21.24 4.95
N GLY A 134 -6.82 -20.37 4.41
CA GLY A 134 -7.54 -20.62 3.17
C GLY A 134 -6.60 -20.51 1.96
N THR A 135 -7.12 -20.83 0.78
CA THR A 135 -6.38 -20.79 -0.49
C THR A 135 -5.88 -19.38 -0.89
N GLN A 136 -6.32 -18.33 -0.20
CA GLN A 136 -5.93 -16.93 -0.43
C GLN A 136 -4.86 -16.41 0.55
N GLY A 137 -4.36 -17.28 1.45
CA GLY A 137 -3.41 -16.93 2.49
C GLY A 137 -4.10 -16.50 3.80
N PRO A 138 -3.33 -15.96 4.76
CA PRO A 138 -3.88 -15.54 6.05
C PRO A 138 -4.99 -14.49 5.88
N PRO A 139 -6.08 -14.58 6.65
CA PRO A 139 -7.27 -13.73 6.48
C PRO A 139 -7.07 -12.27 6.88
N TYR A 140 -5.90 -11.91 7.38
CA TYR A 140 -5.54 -10.53 7.70
C TYR A 140 -4.71 -9.87 6.59
N LEU A 141 -4.39 -10.58 5.51
CA LEU A 141 -3.72 -9.98 4.36
C LEU A 141 -4.72 -9.35 3.40
N ILE A 142 -4.36 -8.18 2.88
CA ILE A 142 -5.05 -7.50 1.79
C ILE A 142 -4.05 -7.35 0.66
N HIS A 143 -4.18 -8.14 -0.40
CA HIS A 143 -3.25 -8.11 -1.51
C HIS A 143 -3.40 -6.83 -2.33
N ASP A 144 -2.31 -6.39 -2.95
CA ASP A 144 -2.31 -5.24 -3.85
C ASP A 144 -3.32 -5.39 -5.02
N SER A 145 -3.50 -6.60 -5.52
CA SER A 145 -4.54 -6.93 -6.51
C SER A 145 -5.96 -6.61 -6.02
N GLU A 146 -6.26 -6.82 -4.73
CA GLU A 146 -7.55 -6.49 -4.14
C GLU A 146 -7.71 -4.98 -4.01
N LEU A 147 -6.67 -4.27 -3.57
CA LEU A 147 -6.67 -2.79 -3.52
C LEU A 147 -6.92 -2.21 -4.91
N ASN A 148 -6.17 -2.71 -5.91
CA ASN A 148 -6.30 -2.28 -7.30
C ASN A 148 -7.70 -2.57 -7.85
N ALA A 149 -8.31 -3.70 -7.51
CA ALA A 149 -9.67 -4.02 -7.91
C ALA A 149 -10.71 -3.07 -7.31
N HIS A 150 -10.46 -2.50 -6.12
CA HIS A 150 -11.29 -1.43 -5.57
C HIS A 150 -11.06 -0.11 -6.29
N PHE A 151 -9.80 0.31 -6.45
CA PHE A 151 -9.47 1.58 -7.09
C PHE A 151 -9.89 1.64 -8.56
N ALA A 152 -9.88 0.50 -9.27
CA ALA A 152 -10.36 0.40 -10.65
C ALA A 152 -11.86 0.73 -10.82
N LYS A 153 -12.63 0.79 -9.72
CA LYS A 153 -14.05 1.18 -9.75
C LYS A 153 -14.26 2.69 -9.79
N LEU A 154 -13.21 3.49 -9.60
CA LEU A 154 -13.31 4.93 -9.75
C LEU A 154 -13.63 5.29 -11.20
N PRO A 155 -14.52 6.27 -11.44
CA PRO A 155 -14.85 6.66 -12.81
C PRO A 155 -13.65 7.30 -13.52
N PRO A 156 -13.62 7.25 -14.86
CA PRO A 156 -12.57 7.92 -15.64
C PRO A 156 -12.49 9.41 -15.28
N GLY A 157 -11.26 9.92 -15.08
CA GLY A 157 -11.02 11.31 -14.72
C GLY A 157 -11.02 11.60 -13.22
N SER A 158 -11.26 10.62 -12.34
CA SER A 158 -10.99 10.78 -10.90
C SER A 158 -9.48 10.78 -10.61
N ASN A 159 -9.07 11.57 -9.62
CA ASN A 159 -7.68 11.64 -9.15
C ASN A 159 -7.53 10.86 -7.85
N LEU A 160 -6.74 9.78 -7.85
CA LEU A 160 -6.41 9.02 -6.65
C LEU A 160 -4.95 9.28 -6.24
N THR A 161 -4.77 9.83 -5.03
CA THR A 161 -3.45 9.95 -4.39
C THR A 161 -3.25 8.81 -3.40
N VAL A 162 -2.18 8.04 -3.58
CA VAL A 162 -1.79 6.94 -2.68
C VAL A 162 -0.46 7.29 -2.02
N SER A 163 -0.41 7.24 -0.68
CA SER A 163 0.85 7.44 0.06
C SER A 163 1.09 6.30 1.06
N PRO A 164 2.08 5.41 0.79
CA PRO A 164 2.51 4.42 1.76
C PRO A 164 3.56 5.01 2.71
N ASN A 165 3.51 4.65 3.99
CA ASN A 165 4.52 4.98 5.00
C ASN A 165 4.74 3.79 5.97
N PHE A 166 5.84 3.79 6.73
CA PHE A 166 6.27 2.66 7.58
C PHE A 166 5.72 2.68 9.02
N LYS A 167 4.74 3.53 9.36
CA LYS A 167 4.07 3.55 10.69
C LYS A 167 2.73 2.82 10.61
N SER A 168 1.89 2.64 11.63
CA SER A 168 0.63 1.85 11.55
C SER A 168 -0.64 2.72 11.65
N VAL A 169 -1.11 3.31 10.55
CA VAL A 169 -2.34 4.12 10.45
C VAL A 169 -2.88 4.13 9.01
N LEU A 170 -4.18 3.88 8.81
CA LEU A 170 -4.83 4.02 7.50
C LEU A 170 -5.75 5.25 7.48
N TYR A 171 -5.58 6.14 6.50
CA TYR A 171 -6.48 7.25 6.20
C TYR A 171 -7.11 7.09 4.83
N LEU A 172 -8.42 7.27 4.74
CA LEU A 172 -9.14 7.35 3.48
C LEU A 172 -9.92 8.66 3.46
N MET A 173 -9.75 9.46 2.41
CA MET A 173 -10.44 10.75 2.27
C MET A 173 -11.15 10.86 0.93
N ASN A 174 -12.33 11.45 0.99
CA ASN A 174 -13.18 11.76 -0.14
C ASN A 174 -13.35 13.30 -0.21
N SER A 175 -13.21 13.91 -1.38
CA SER A 175 -13.54 15.32 -1.58
C SER A 175 -14.29 15.46 -2.90
N ARG A 176 -15.32 16.30 -2.86
CA ARG A 176 -16.00 16.88 -4.02
C ARG A 176 -15.57 18.34 -4.05
N GLU A 177 -15.06 18.82 -5.18
CA GLU A 177 -14.97 20.28 -5.41
C GLU A 177 -16.37 20.89 -5.53
#